data_AF-A0A2N9VR21-F1
#
_entry.id   AF-A0A2N9VR21-F1
#
_cell.length_a   1.000
_cell.length_b   1.000
_cell.length_c   1.000
_cell.angle_alpha   90.00
_cell.angle_beta   90.00
_cell.angle_gamma   90.00
#
_symmetry.space_group_name_H-M   'P 1'
#
loop_
_entity.id
_entity.type
_entity.pdbx_description
1 polymer ?
#
loop_
_entity_poly.entity_id
_entity_poly.type
_entity_poly.pdbx_seq_one_letter_code
_entity_poly.pdbx_strand_id
1 'polypeptide(L)'
;MGNLMPSMGVNWDVTGSGSRANGVLEITDAALAARQRVERALEAVGPELSGVLIDVCCFLKGLEVVERERQWPVRSAKLILKTALAVLDRHYHPAPPTRRRPRIIHWKPRTTGLVSMAARTNVALEWIYFCDI
;
A
#
# COMPACT_ATOMS: atom_id res chain seq x y z
N MET A 1 -22.73 -6.24 37.97
CA MET A 1 -22.16 -7.07 36.89
C MET A 1 -21.23 -6.20 36.07
N GLY A 2 -19.93 -6.26 36.35
CA GLY A 2 -18.92 -5.41 35.71
C GLY A 2 -18.54 -5.96 34.34
N ASN A 3 -18.57 -5.09 33.33
CA ASN A 3 -18.33 -5.42 31.94
C ASN A 3 -16.82 -5.48 31.67
N LEU A 4 -16.31 -6.64 31.24
CA LEU A 4 -14.94 -6.81 30.77
C LEU A 4 -14.82 -6.13 29.39
N MET A 5 -14.11 -5.00 29.32
CA MET A 5 -13.63 -4.47 28.05
C MET A 5 -12.51 -5.39 27.52
N PRO A 6 -12.62 -5.98 26.32
CA PRO A 6 -11.51 -6.72 25.74
C PRO A 6 -10.41 -5.74 25.33
N SER A 7 -9.19 -5.98 25.81
CA SER A 7 -8.02 -5.19 25.42
C SER A 7 -7.72 -5.44 23.94
N MET A 8 -8.03 -4.47 23.08
CA MET A 8 -7.59 -4.45 21.68
C MET A 8 -6.14 -3.94 21.61
N GLY A 9 -5.21 -4.67 22.23
CA GLY A 9 -3.79 -4.43 22.11
C GLY A 9 -3.11 -5.65 21.49
N VAL A 10 -2.46 -5.48 20.34
CA VAL A 10 -1.55 -6.50 19.82
C VAL A 10 -0.35 -6.55 20.77
N ASN A 11 -0.19 -7.66 21.51
CA ASN A 11 0.95 -7.85 22.39
C ASN A 11 2.18 -8.22 21.55
N TRP A 12 3.03 -7.24 21.28
CA TRP A 12 4.29 -7.41 20.55
C TRP A 12 5.38 -8.11 21.38
N ASP A 13 5.13 -8.36 22.67
CA ASP A 13 6.08 -8.99 23.62
C ASP A 13 6.12 -10.53 23.52
N VAL A 14 5.21 -11.16 22.76
CA VAL A 14 5.13 -12.63 22.65
C VAL A 14 6.24 -13.22 21.76
N THR A 15 7.02 -12.41 21.05
CA THR A 15 8.10 -12.89 20.17
C THR A 15 9.36 -13.42 20.88
N GLY A 16 9.35 -13.58 22.21
CA GLY A 16 10.56 -13.96 22.97
C GLY A 16 10.41 -14.89 24.18
N SER A 17 9.22 -15.43 24.49
CA SER A 17 9.03 -16.28 25.68
C SER A 17 9.28 -17.77 25.40
N GLY A 18 10.45 -18.07 24.84
CA GLY A 18 10.97 -19.43 24.65
C GLY A 18 12.38 -19.53 25.21
N SER A 19 12.76 -20.71 25.73
CA SER A 19 14.12 -21.01 26.24
C SER A 19 15.20 -20.31 25.42
N ARG A 20 16.11 -19.55 26.05
CA ARG A 20 16.98 -18.54 25.41
C ARG A 20 17.76 -19.03 24.17
N ALA A 21 18.06 -20.33 24.06
CA ALA A 21 18.68 -20.92 22.87
C ALA A 21 17.68 -21.16 21.72
N ASN A 22 16.45 -21.57 22.03
CA ASN A 22 15.37 -21.76 21.06
C ASN A 22 14.77 -20.42 20.62
N GLY A 23 14.71 -19.43 21.53
CA GLY A 23 14.23 -18.08 21.22
C GLY A 23 15.10 -17.34 20.22
N VAL A 24 16.44 -17.50 20.25
CA VAL A 24 17.32 -16.88 19.25
C VAL A 24 17.08 -17.47 17.86
N LEU A 25 16.93 -18.79 17.74
CA LEU A 25 16.61 -19.46 16.47
C LEU A 25 15.25 -19.00 15.93
N GLU A 26 14.23 -18.94 16.78
CA GLU A 26 12.89 -18.47 16.42
C GLU A 26 12.88 -17.00 15.97
N ILE A 27 13.65 -16.13 16.64
CA ILE A 27 13.83 -14.73 16.24
C ILE A 27 14.53 -14.66 14.87
N THR A 28 15.53 -15.49 14.61
CA THR A 28 16.22 -15.50 13.31
C THR A 28 15.31 -15.97 12.18
N ASP A 29 14.48 -16.99 12.42
CA ASP A 29 13.50 -17.49 11.44
C ASP A 29 12.41 -16.45 11.19
N ALA A 30 11.91 -15.79 12.23
CA ALA A 30 10.95 -14.71 12.12
C ALA A 30 11.52 -13.51 11.33
N ALA A 31 12.77 -13.13 11.58
CA ALA A 31 13.47 -12.07 10.86
C ALA A 31 13.68 -12.44 9.38
N LEU A 32 14.06 -13.69 9.10
CA LEU A 32 14.20 -14.19 7.73
C LEU A 32 12.86 -14.17 6.98
N ALA A 33 11.80 -14.65 7.62
CA ALA A 33 10.45 -14.63 7.06
C ALA A 33 9.95 -13.19 6.82
N ALA A 34 10.26 -12.25 7.72
CA ALA A 34 9.95 -10.84 7.54
C ALA A 34 10.69 -10.26 6.32
N ARG A 35 12.01 -10.53 6.19
CA ARG A 35 12.80 -10.08 5.04
C ARG A 35 12.24 -10.59 3.72
N GLN A 36 11.91 -11.89 3.64
CA GLN A 36 11.31 -12.50 2.45
C GLN A 36 9.93 -11.92 2.08
N ARG A 37 9.15 -11.44 3.07
CA ARG A 37 7.88 -10.74 2.78
C ARG A 37 8.14 -9.36 2.17
N VAL A 38 9.11 -8.63 2.69
CA VAL A 38 9.49 -7.31 2.16
C VAL A 38 10.07 -7.44 0.76
N GLU A 39 10.99 -8.38 0.52
CA GLU A 39 11.59 -8.64 -0.80
C GLU A 39 10.50 -8.90 -1.85
N ARG A 40 9.56 -9.82 -1.57
CA ARG A 40 8.44 -10.11 -2.48
C ARG A 40 7.51 -8.91 -2.73
N ALA A 41 7.29 -8.09 -1.71
CA ALA A 41 6.48 -6.89 -1.85
C ALA A 41 7.17 -5.85 -2.75
N LEU A 42 8.48 -5.67 -2.59
CA LEU A 42 9.27 -4.76 -3.43
C LEU A 42 9.39 -5.26 -4.88
N GLU A 43 9.51 -6.57 -5.09
CA GLU A 43 9.45 -7.19 -6.41
C GLU A 43 8.11 -6.91 -7.11
N ALA A 44 6.99 -7.03 -6.38
CA ALA A 44 5.66 -6.75 -6.91
C ALA A 44 5.44 -5.26 -7.24
N VAL A 45 6.06 -4.37 -6.47
CA VAL A 45 6.03 -2.92 -6.71
C VAL A 45 6.88 -2.53 -7.92
N GLY A 46 8.01 -3.20 -8.12
CA GLY A 46 8.96 -2.95 -9.20
C GLY A 46 10.02 -1.88 -8.87
N PRO A 47 11.15 -1.87 -9.60
CA PRO A 47 12.33 -1.06 -9.28
C PRO A 47 12.09 0.46 -9.37
N GLU A 48 11.16 0.89 -10.22
CA GLU A 48 10.85 2.31 -10.41
C GLU A 48 10.19 2.94 -9.17
N LEU A 49 9.41 2.15 -8.43
CA LEU A 49 8.58 2.60 -7.31
C LEU A 49 9.10 2.12 -5.96
N SER A 50 9.92 1.06 -5.92
CA SER A 50 10.50 0.54 -4.67
C SER A 50 11.37 1.58 -3.97
N GLY A 51 12.11 2.39 -4.73
CA GLY A 51 13.00 3.42 -4.18
C GLY A 51 12.27 4.44 -3.30
N VAL A 52 11.11 4.96 -3.73
CA VAL A 52 10.36 5.96 -2.95
C VAL A 52 9.76 5.35 -1.68
N LEU A 53 9.36 4.07 -1.71
CA LEU A 53 8.88 3.37 -0.51
C LEU A 53 9.99 3.22 0.53
N ILE A 54 11.20 2.83 0.10
CA ILE A 54 12.33 2.68 1.02
C ILE A 54 12.73 4.04 1.61
N ASP A 55 12.81 5.09 0.78
CA ASP A 55 13.12 6.45 1.22
C ASP A 55 12.17 6.95 2.32
N VAL A 56 10.86 6.77 2.12
CA VAL A 56 9.86 7.31 3.03
C VAL A 56 9.59 6.38 4.21
N CYS A 57 9.49 5.06 4.00
CA CYS A 57 9.10 4.14 5.06
C CYS A 57 10.29 3.64 5.90
N CYS A 58 11.47 3.46 5.31
CA CYS A 58 12.64 2.95 6.03
C CYS A 58 13.56 4.08 6.51
N PHE A 59 13.78 5.10 5.66
CA PHE A 59 14.63 6.23 6.01
C PHE A 59 13.85 7.45 6.55
N LEU A 60 12.52 7.39 6.56
CA LEU A 60 11.65 8.46 7.08
C LEU A 60 11.97 9.83 6.45
N LYS A 61 12.41 9.85 5.18
CA LYS A 61 12.69 11.09 4.46
C LYS A 61 11.41 11.86 4.20
N GLY A 62 11.45 13.18 4.38
CA GLY A 62 10.40 14.09 3.91
C GLY A 62 10.27 14.09 2.39
N LEU A 63 9.06 14.32 1.87
CA LEU A 63 8.79 14.22 0.43
C LEU A 63 9.60 15.26 -0.37
N GLU A 64 9.82 16.45 0.19
CA GLU A 64 10.62 17.51 -0.43
C GLU A 64 12.09 17.11 -0.60
N VAL A 65 12.61 16.29 0.33
CA VAL A 65 13.96 15.74 0.24
C VAL A 65 14.04 14.72 -0.88
N VAL A 66 13.05 13.82 -0.96
CA VAL A 66 12.95 12.83 -2.02
C VAL A 66 12.85 13.48 -3.39
N GLU A 67 12.04 14.55 -3.53
CA GLU A 67 11.91 15.30 -4.78
C GLU A 67 13.24 15.91 -5.21
N ARG A 68 13.98 16.52 -4.28
CA ARG A 68 15.28 17.11 -4.56
C ARG A 68 16.33 16.08 -4.95
N GLU A 69 16.43 14.97 -4.21
CA GLU A 69 17.41 13.91 -4.47
C GLU A 69 17.16 13.18 -5.79
N ARG A 70 15.89 12.97 -6.15
CA ARG A 70 15.49 12.30 -7.39
C ARG A 70 15.28 13.25 -8.56
N GLN A 71 15.48 14.55 -8.34
CA GLN A 71 15.23 15.61 -9.32
C GLN A 71 13.81 15.56 -9.90
N TRP A 72 12.84 15.24 -9.07
CA TRP A 72 11.42 15.24 -9.45
C TRP A 72 10.82 16.65 -9.37
N PRO A 73 9.79 16.95 -10.19
CA PRO A 73 9.05 18.20 -10.06
C PRO A 73 8.38 18.31 -8.70
N VAL A 74 8.21 19.54 -8.21
CA VAL A 74 7.58 19.82 -6.91
C VAL A 74 6.18 19.20 -6.83
N ARG A 75 5.84 18.63 -5.67
CA ARG A 75 4.57 17.92 -5.37
C ARG A 75 4.37 16.58 -6.11
N SER A 76 5.37 16.08 -6.84
CA SER A 76 5.28 14.79 -7.55
C SER A 76 5.47 13.58 -6.64
N ALA A 77 6.28 13.68 -5.59
CA ALA A 77 6.61 12.53 -4.75
C ALA A 77 5.37 11.97 -4.06
N LYS A 78 4.42 12.83 -3.66
CA LYS A 78 3.13 12.42 -3.09
C LYS A 78 2.34 11.53 -4.07
N LEU A 79 2.31 11.86 -5.36
CA LEU A 79 1.60 11.06 -6.36
C LEU A 79 2.28 9.70 -6.57
N ILE A 80 3.61 9.70 -6.70
CA ILE A 80 4.38 8.48 -6.95
C ILE A 80 4.35 7.55 -5.71
N LEU A 81 4.39 8.11 -4.50
CA LEU A 81 4.22 7.33 -3.29
C LEU A 81 2.84 6.67 -3.22
N LYS A 82 1.78 7.40 -3.61
CA LYS A 82 0.42 6.80 -3.69
C LYS A 82 0.34 5.67 -4.71
N THR A 83 0.98 5.81 -5.87
CA THR A 83 0.97 4.74 -6.88
C THR A 83 1.70 3.51 -6.35
N ALA A 84 2.86 3.69 -5.70
CA ALA A 84 3.59 2.61 -5.05
C ALA A 84 2.77 1.90 -3.96
N LEU A 85 2.12 2.67 -3.08
CA LEU A 85 1.25 2.13 -2.02
C LEU A 85 0.02 1.41 -2.59
N ALA A 86 -0.55 1.89 -3.69
CA ALA A 86 -1.65 1.19 -4.37
C ALA A 86 -1.23 -0.16 -4.98
N VAL A 87 0.04 -0.29 -5.41
CA VAL A 87 0.58 -1.58 -5.83
C VAL A 87 0.79 -2.50 -4.62
N LEU A 88 1.31 -1.99 -3.51
CA LEU A 88 1.41 -2.77 -2.26
C LEU A 88 0.05 -3.26 -1.76
N ASP A 89 -0.98 -2.41 -1.79
CA ASP A 89 -2.33 -2.80 -1.41
C ASP A 89 -2.82 -4.00 -2.23
N ARG A 90 -2.61 -3.98 -3.55
CA ARG A 90 -2.96 -5.13 -4.42
C ARG A 90 -2.11 -6.37 -4.14
N HIS A 91 -0.86 -6.20 -3.73
CA HIS A 91 0.02 -7.32 -3.37
C HIS A 91 -0.46 -8.03 -2.10
N TYR A 92 -0.87 -7.26 -1.08
CA TYR A 92 -1.36 -7.81 0.19
C TYR A 92 -2.84 -8.20 0.16
N HIS A 93 -3.64 -7.57 -0.70
CA HIS A 93 -5.06 -7.82 -0.89
C HIS A 93 -5.34 -8.30 -2.31
N PRO A 94 -4.87 -9.51 -2.69
CA PRO A 94 -5.17 -10.06 -4.00
C PRO A 94 -6.68 -10.19 -4.17
N ALA A 95 -7.21 -9.60 -5.24
CA ALA A 95 -8.63 -9.69 -5.53
C ALA A 95 -9.02 -11.18 -5.66
N PRO A 96 -10.17 -11.59 -5.08
CA PRO A 96 -10.65 -12.95 -5.25
C PRO A 96 -10.75 -13.26 -6.75
N PRO A 97 -10.49 -14.51 -7.19
CA PRO A 97 -10.51 -14.87 -8.60
C PRO A 97 -11.87 -14.51 -9.20
N THR A 98 -11.92 -13.38 -9.91
CA THR A 98 -13.15 -12.91 -10.50
C THR A 98 -13.43 -13.83 -11.68
N ARG A 99 -14.48 -14.67 -11.62
CA ARG A 99 -14.95 -15.44 -12.77
C ARG A 99 -15.54 -14.46 -13.78
N ARG A 100 -14.68 -13.78 -14.55
CA ARG A 100 -15.07 -12.79 -15.56
C ARG A 100 -15.81 -13.52 -16.67
N ARG A 101 -17.15 -13.45 -16.62
CA ARG A 101 -17.96 -13.66 -17.82
C ARG A 101 -17.59 -12.55 -18.81
N PRO A 102 -17.21 -12.86 -20.06
CA PRO A 102 -16.86 -11.84 -21.04
C PRO A 102 -18.11 -11.00 -21.31
N ARG A 103 -18.16 -9.80 -20.73
CA ARG A 103 -19.15 -8.80 -21.11
C ARG A 103 -18.61 -8.13 -22.36
N ILE A 104 -19.29 -8.35 -23.48
CA ILE A 104 -19.02 -7.65 -24.74
C ILE A 104 -19.25 -6.17 -24.48
N ILE A 105 -18.16 -5.41 -24.38
CA ILE A 105 -18.20 -3.95 -24.24
C ILE A 105 -18.34 -3.42 -25.66
N HIS A 106 -19.59 -3.13 -26.08
CA HIS A 106 -19.81 -2.45 -27.34
C HIS A 106 -19.40 -0.98 -27.18
N TRP A 107 -18.38 -0.54 -27.91
CA TRP A 107 -18.02 0.86 -27.95
C TRP A 107 -18.93 1.56 -28.96
N LYS A 108 -20.11 2.01 -28.51
CA LYS A 108 -20.92 2.92 -29.33
C LYS A 108 -20.36 4.33 -29.17
N PRO A 109 -20.01 5.03 -30.27
CA PRO A 109 -19.65 6.45 -30.21
C PRO A 109 -20.88 7.22 -29.73
N ARG A 110 -20.76 7.82 -28.55
CA ARG A 110 -21.83 8.58 -27.90
C ARG A 110 -21.81 10.00 -28.47
N THR A 111 -22.39 10.21 -29.64
CA THR A 111 -22.82 11.55 -30.07
C THR A 111 -24.13 11.86 -29.37
N THR A 112 -24.21 13.03 -28.73
CA THR A 112 -25.33 13.57 -27.95
C THR A 112 -25.34 13.20 -26.46
N GLY A 113 -25.20 14.23 -25.62
CA GLY A 113 -25.61 14.21 -24.22
C GLY A 113 -24.46 14.34 -23.21
N LEU A 114 -24.08 15.58 -22.93
CA LEU A 114 -23.59 15.95 -21.60
C LEU A 114 -24.60 15.47 -20.55
N VAL A 115 -24.09 15.14 -19.36
CA VAL A 115 -24.77 14.70 -18.13
C VAL A 115 -24.91 13.17 -17.96
N SER A 116 -24.34 12.71 -16.84
CA SER A 116 -24.45 11.38 -16.23
C SER A 116 -23.37 10.35 -16.61
N MET A 117 -22.15 10.63 -16.14
CA MET A 117 -21.15 9.61 -15.80
C MET A 117 -20.67 9.83 -14.37
N ALA A 118 -21.60 9.88 -13.43
CA ALA A 118 -21.33 9.90 -11.99
C ALA A 118 -21.95 8.64 -11.35
N ALA A 119 -21.37 7.48 -11.61
CA ALA A 119 -21.74 6.25 -10.90
C ALA A 119 -20.64 5.18 -10.99
N ARG A 120 -19.52 5.42 -10.28
CA ARG A 120 -18.66 4.46 -9.58
C ARG A 120 -17.22 4.96 -9.51
N THR A 121 -16.96 5.82 -8.52
CA THR A 121 -15.74 5.87 -7.69
C THR A 121 -15.77 7.19 -6.92
N ASN A 122 -16.56 7.25 -5.84
CA ASN A 122 -16.65 8.42 -4.97
C ASN A 122 -15.41 8.62 -4.07
N VAL A 123 -14.26 8.11 -4.51
CA VAL A 123 -12.94 8.29 -3.89
C VAL A 123 -11.96 8.98 -4.82
N ALA A 124 -12.25 9.17 -6.11
CA ALA A 124 -11.33 9.89 -6.99
C ALA A 124 -11.48 11.42 -6.91
N LEU A 125 -12.69 11.91 -6.57
CA LEU A 125 -13.01 13.34 -6.63
C LEU A 125 -12.73 14.09 -5.32
N GLU A 126 -12.79 13.42 -4.15
CA GLU A 126 -12.32 14.03 -2.88
C GLU A 126 -10.79 14.19 -2.84
N TRP A 127 -10.05 13.37 -3.60
CA TRP A 127 -8.59 13.41 -3.65
C TRP A 127 -8.01 14.53 -4.50
N ILE A 128 -8.78 15.08 -5.45
CA ILE A 128 -8.37 16.26 -6.22
C ILE A 128 -8.45 17.52 -5.34
N TYR A 129 -9.43 17.61 -4.45
CA TYR A 129 -9.58 18.73 -3.52
C TYR A 129 -8.56 18.74 -2.35
N PHE A 130 -8.03 17.57 -1.96
CA PHE A 130 -7.06 17.45 -0.86
C PHE A 130 -5.58 17.48 -1.31
N CYS A 131 -5.31 17.82 -2.57
CA CYS A 131 -3.95 17.89 -3.11
C CYS A 131 -3.43 19.32 -3.35
N ASP A 132 -4.23 20.34 -3.02
CA ASP A 132 -3.87 21.77 -3.10
C ASP A 132 -3.90 22.52 -1.75
N ILE A 133 -3.97 21.80 -0.62
CA ILE A 133 -3.70 22.30 0.75
C ILE A 133 -2.56 21.47 1.33
#